data_AF-A0A165F9P4-F1
#
_entry.id   AF-A0A165F9P4-F1
#
_cell.length_a   1.000
_cell.length_b   1.000
_cell.length_c   1.000
_cell.angle_alpha   90.00
_cell.angle_beta   90.00
_cell.angle_gamma   90.00
#
_symmetry.space_group_name_H-M   'P 1'
#
loop_
_entity.id
_entity.type
_entity.pdbx_description
1 polymer ?
#
loop_
_entity_poly.entity_id
_entity_poly.type
_entity_poly.pdbx_seq_one_letter_code
_entity_poly.pdbx_strand_id
1 'polypeptide(L)'
;MSGNLSHSMRENYDTHGVEKYYNLVSASYRNPHFPGVQKCLHSWLDKWWLRESGPRVPDEPLSFWDLAAGSGEVTEAILNWYSLRRTKRQGTRAGESQSIQPADAASGQPSPPPLPIRKPFRRPGVVLDPSTPEPLIVASDPFTAPAYTARTSRHCTPLSFADVADGCMPSLVAGDEGRSGDVASGEAPDATMMPQIIDMVVSSFALHLCTPSELFALLYELSRKSTWLVVLAPHKKPEIKPGWGWVRWNITKWEEAEVRLRVWKSLNS
;
A
#
# COMPACT_ATOMS: atom_id res chain seq x y z
N MET A 1 -10.38 16.46 18.47
CA MET A 1 -10.08 17.58 17.55
C MET A 1 -9.81 16.98 16.18
N SER A 2 -10.39 17.55 15.12
CA SER A 2 -10.29 17.06 13.74
C SER A 2 -8.83 17.04 13.27
N GLY A 3 -8.39 15.93 12.68
CA GLY A 3 -6.99 15.72 12.23
C GLY A 3 -6.51 16.62 11.09
N ASN A 4 -7.35 17.52 10.57
CA ASN A 4 -7.01 18.53 9.57
C ASN A 4 -7.49 19.92 10.03
N LEU A 5 -6.66 20.95 9.82
CA LEU A 5 -6.94 22.36 10.20
C LEU A 5 -8.02 23.02 9.32
N SER A 6 -8.18 22.55 8.07
CA SER A 6 -9.25 22.97 7.14
C SER A 6 -9.69 21.79 6.26
N HIS A 7 -10.74 21.98 5.45
CA HIS A 7 -11.21 20.97 4.50
C HIS A 7 -10.26 20.75 3.30
N SER A 8 -9.37 21.70 2.98
CA SER A 8 -8.47 21.64 1.82
C SER A 8 -7.01 21.59 2.26
N MET A 9 -6.35 20.46 2.01
CA MET A 9 -4.91 20.28 2.28
C MET A 9 -4.05 21.34 1.60
N ARG A 10 -4.44 21.75 0.38
CA ARG A 10 -3.70 22.75 -0.40
C ARG A 10 -3.74 24.13 0.26
N GLU A 11 -4.91 24.54 0.75
CA GLU A 11 -5.06 25.82 1.46
C GLU A 11 -4.22 25.84 2.74
N ASN A 12 -4.10 24.70 3.43
CA ASN A 12 -3.25 24.59 4.61
C ASN A 12 -1.77 24.79 4.28
N TYR A 13 -1.30 24.22 3.16
CA TYR A 13 0.07 24.39 2.70
C TYR A 13 0.36 25.83 2.28
N ASP A 14 -0.57 26.47 1.56
CA ASP A 14 -0.42 27.85 1.12
C ASP A 14 -0.41 28.83 2.32
N THR A 15 -1.17 28.53 3.38
CA THR A 15 -1.30 29.39 4.56
C THR A 15 -0.15 29.23 5.55
N HIS A 16 0.29 28.00 5.80
CA HIS A 16 1.24 27.69 6.88
C HIS A 16 2.61 27.25 6.37
N GLY A 17 2.71 26.79 5.13
CA GLY A 17 3.81 25.96 4.65
C GLY A 17 3.60 24.49 5.04
N VAL A 18 4.14 23.58 4.23
CA VAL A 18 4.00 22.13 4.39
C VAL A 18 4.51 21.67 5.77
N GLU A 19 5.74 22.05 6.11
CA GLU A 19 6.41 21.66 7.35
C GLU A 19 5.63 22.13 8.58
N LYS A 20 5.28 23.42 8.64
CA LYS A 20 4.52 23.98 9.76
C LYS A 20 3.14 23.33 9.90
N TYR A 21 2.46 23.06 8.79
CA TYR A 21 1.17 22.36 8.83
C TYR A 21 1.32 20.98 9.46
N TYR A 22 2.26 20.16 8.98
CA TYR A 22 2.42 18.82 9.52
C TYR A 22 2.93 18.82 10.95
N ASN A 23 3.77 19.78 11.36
CA ASN A 23 4.16 19.93 12.76
C ASN A 23 2.96 20.17 13.70
N LEU A 24 1.91 20.85 13.21
CA LEU A 24 0.69 21.11 13.99
C LEU A 24 -0.23 19.89 14.10
N VAL A 25 -0.28 19.03 13.08
CA VAL A 25 -1.24 17.91 13.01
C VAL A 25 -0.59 16.52 13.07
N SER A 26 0.73 16.42 13.17
CA SER A 26 1.54 15.19 13.00
C SER A 26 0.96 13.97 13.70
N ALA A 27 0.62 14.09 14.98
CA ALA A 27 0.11 12.98 15.80
C ALA A 27 -1.35 12.59 15.48
N SER A 28 -2.12 13.48 14.86
CA SER A 28 -3.56 13.31 14.60
C SER A 28 -3.92 13.25 13.11
N TYR A 29 -2.93 13.39 12.22
CA TYR A 29 -3.12 13.46 10.78
C TYR A 29 -3.93 12.27 10.25
N ARG A 30 -4.86 12.54 9.34
CA ARG A 30 -5.64 11.52 8.62
C ARG A 30 -5.86 11.96 7.18
N ASN A 31 -5.55 11.09 6.23
CA ASN A 31 -5.85 11.34 4.82
C ASN A 31 -7.36 11.12 4.57
N PRO A 32 -8.12 12.16 4.19
CA PRO A 32 -9.56 12.03 3.92
C PRO A 32 -9.87 11.17 2.69
N HIS A 33 -8.86 10.86 1.86
CA HIS A 33 -9.01 10.07 0.64
C HIS A 33 -8.66 8.58 0.82
N PHE A 34 -8.52 8.09 2.06
CA PHE A 34 -8.20 6.69 2.34
C PHE A 34 -9.08 5.67 1.58
N PRO A 35 -10.41 5.83 1.46
CA PRO A 35 -11.23 4.89 0.67
C PRO A 35 -10.81 4.80 -0.80
N GLY A 36 -10.39 5.92 -1.39
CA GLY A 36 -9.88 5.97 -2.76
C GLY A 36 -8.51 5.31 -2.90
N VAL A 37 -7.61 5.55 -1.95
CA VAL A 37 -6.29 4.88 -1.85
C VAL A 37 -6.47 3.37 -1.83
N GLN A 38 -7.31 2.87 -0.92
CA GLN A 38 -7.56 1.43 -0.76
C GLN A 38 -8.10 0.81 -2.05
N LYS A 39 -9.13 1.42 -2.67
CA LYS A 39 -9.73 0.91 -3.91
C LYS A 39 -8.71 0.83 -5.05
N CYS A 40 -7.89 1.87 -5.23
CA CYS A 40 -6.87 1.90 -6.28
C CYS A 40 -5.78 0.85 -6.03
N LEU A 41 -5.30 0.75 -4.78
CA LEU A 41 -4.24 -0.18 -4.43
C LEU A 41 -4.70 -1.64 -4.53
N HIS A 42 -5.91 -1.96 -4.06
CA HIS A 42 -6.50 -3.29 -4.23
C HIS A 42 -6.63 -3.67 -5.70
N SER A 43 -7.09 -2.74 -6.54
CA SER A 43 -7.18 -2.99 -7.99
C SER A 43 -5.81 -3.20 -8.64
N TRP A 44 -4.76 -2.55 -8.14
CA TRP A 44 -3.39 -2.79 -8.59
C TRP A 44 -2.91 -4.17 -8.16
N LEU A 45 -2.98 -4.47 -6.86
CA LEU A 45 -2.53 -5.74 -6.28
C LEU A 45 -3.25 -6.94 -6.88
N ASP A 46 -4.56 -6.86 -7.09
CA ASP A 46 -5.31 -7.95 -7.75
C ASP A 46 -4.73 -8.25 -9.15
N LYS A 47 -4.38 -7.22 -9.91
CA LYS A 47 -3.84 -7.38 -11.28
C LYS A 47 -2.39 -7.82 -11.27
N TRP A 48 -1.56 -7.23 -10.40
CA TRP A 48 -0.17 -7.60 -10.25
C TRP A 48 -0.04 -9.05 -9.79
N TRP A 49 -0.84 -9.47 -8.82
CA TRP A 49 -0.81 -10.84 -8.32
C TRP A 49 -1.11 -11.85 -9.43
N LEU A 50 -2.12 -11.60 -10.26
CA LEU A 50 -2.48 -12.51 -11.35
C LEU A 50 -1.46 -12.57 -12.50
N ARG A 51 -0.52 -11.62 -12.59
CA ARG A 51 0.30 -11.41 -13.79
C ARG A 51 1.81 -11.49 -13.54
N GLU A 52 2.28 -11.03 -12.38
CA GLU A 52 3.71 -10.90 -12.07
C GLU A 52 4.11 -11.64 -10.79
N SER A 53 3.17 -12.09 -9.94
CA SER A 53 3.59 -12.74 -8.69
C SER A 53 4.44 -13.98 -8.95
N GLY A 54 4.19 -14.69 -10.06
CA GLY A 54 4.95 -15.86 -10.49
C GLY A 54 5.06 -16.95 -9.41
N PRO A 55 5.87 -18.00 -9.66
CA PRO A 55 6.36 -18.88 -8.60
C PRO A 55 7.44 -18.12 -7.81
N ARG A 56 7.08 -17.53 -6.67
CA ARG A 56 8.05 -16.99 -5.70
C ARG A 56 8.70 -18.14 -4.94
N VAL A 57 9.89 -17.90 -4.39
CA VAL A 57 10.53 -18.83 -3.45
C VAL A 57 9.54 -19.09 -2.30
N PRO A 58 9.27 -20.35 -1.95
CA PRO A 58 8.46 -20.67 -0.77
C PRO A 58 9.00 -19.89 0.44
N ASP A 59 8.10 -19.26 1.19
CA ASP A 59 8.41 -18.47 2.40
C ASP A 59 9.06 -17.08 2.22
N GLU A 60 9.30 -16.61 0.99
CA GLU A 60 9.78 -15.23 0.77
C GLU A 60 8.60 -14.22 0.74
N PRO A 61 8.51 -13.31 1.73
CA PRO A 61 7.45 -12.32 1.77
C PRO A 61 7.57 -11.31 0.63
N LEU A 62 6.43 -10.78 0.18
CA LEU A 62 6.41 -9.61 -0.69
C LEU A 62 6.80 -8.38 0.11
N SER A 63 7.80 -7.64 -0.35
CA SER A 63 8.33 -6.46 0.33
C SER A 63 7.71 -5.17 -0.20
N PHE A 64 7.27 -4.31 0.72
CA PHE A 64 6.62 -3.04 0.43
C PHE A 64 7.29 -1.91 1.21
N TRP A 65 7.47 -0.77 0.54
CA TRP A 65 7.82 0.49 1.18
C TRP A 65 6.69 1.50 1.02
N ASP A 66 6.03 1.82 2.13
CA ASP A 66 5.09 2.94 2.23
C ASP A 66 5.87 4.26 2.39
N LEU A 67 6.07 4.97 1.27
CA LEU A 67 6.89 6.17 1.17
C LEU A 67 6.03 7.44 1.33
N ALA A 68 6.39 8.28 2.30
CA ALA A 68 5.56 9.36 2.84
C ALA A 68 4.23 8.79 3.34
N ALA A 69 4.35 7.91 4.33
CA ALA A 69 3.31 6.99 4.77
C ALA A 69 2.08 7.69 5.37
N GLY A 70 2.16 8.98 5.72
CA GLY A 70 1.04 9.68 6.34
C GLY A 70 0.66 9.00 7.65
N SER A 71 -0.63 8.67 7.81
CA SER A 71 -1.07 7.89 8.98
C SER A 71 -1.06 6.38 8.75
N GLY A 72 -0.55 5.91 7.61
CA GLY A 72 -0.47 4.49 7.26
C GLY A 72 -1.60 4.01 6.36
N GLU A 73 -2.19 4.88 5.55
CA GLU A 73 -3.27 4.52 4.63
C GLU A 73 -2.90 3.41 3.64
N VAL A 74 -1.66 3.43 3.14
CA VAL A 74 -1.19 2.40 2.20
C VAL A 74 -0.89 1.11 2.94
N THR A 75 -0.17 1.16 4.07
CA THR A 75 0.03 -0.01 4.96
C THR A 75 -1.27 -0.72 5.30
N GLU A 76 -2.29 0.02 5.78
CA GLU A 76 -3.60 -0.54 6.11
C GLU A 76 -4.29 -1.17 4.89
N ALA A 77 -4.20 -0.51 3.72
CA ALA A 77 -4.79 -1.03 2.50
C ALA A 77 -4.14 -2.35 2.05
N ILE A 78 -2.81 -2.48 2.18
CA ILE A 78 -2.07 -3.72 1.87
C ILE A 78 -2.48 -4.84 2.83
N LEU A 79 -2.42 -4.59 4.14
CA LEU A 79 -2.79 -5.59 5.15
C LEU A 79 -4.24 -6.05 4.98
N ASN A 80 -5.15 -5.11 4.71
CA ASN A 80 -6.54 -5.43 4.43
C ASN A 80 -6.69 -6.28 3.17
N TRP A 81 -5.94 -5.98 2.10
CA TRP A 81 -5.96 -6.78 0.87
C TRP A 81 -5.54 -8.23 1.14
N TYR A 82 -4.41 -8.44 1.84
CA TYR A 82 -3.94 -9.77 2.23
C TYR A 82 -4.98 -10.53 3.06
N SER A 83 -5.53 -9.89 4.08
CA SER A 83 -6.55 -10.48 4.96
C SER A 83 -7.82 -10.90 4.21
N LEU A 84 -8.27 -10.09 3.24
CA LEU A 84 -9.45 -10.39 2.43
C LEU A 84 -9.25 -11.52 1.41
N ARG A 85 -8.00 -11.74 0.96
CA ARG A 85 -7.69 -12.75 -0.06
C ARG A 85 -7.15 -14.05 0.52
N ARG A 86 -6.71 -14.05 1.79
CA ARG A 86 -6.25 -15.27 2.45
C ARG A 86 -7.44 -16.16 2.80
N THR A 87 -7.41 -17.40 2.31
CA THR A 87 -8.44 -18.39 2.65
C THR A 87 -8.30 -18.73 4.14
N LYS A 88 -9.32 -18.46 4.95
CA LYS A 88 -9.36 -18.99 6.31
C LYS A 88 -9.38 -20.51 6.22
N ARG A 89 -8.42 -21.20 6.85
CA ARG A 89 -8.49 -22.67 7.01
C ARG A 89 -9.88 -22.99 7.56
N GLN A 90 -10.72 -23.65 6.76
CA GLN A 90 -11.98 -24.17 7.27
C GLN A 90 -11.63 -25.18 8.35
N GLY A 91 -11.81 -24.80 9.61
CA GLY A 91 -11.94 -25.76 10.68
C GLY A 91 -13.09 -26.68 10.31
N THR A 92 -12.78 -27.96 10.21
CA THR A 92 -13.73 -29.05 10.02
C THR A 92 -14.86 -28.92 11.06
N ARG A 93 -16.02 -28.43 10.63
CA ARG A 93 -17.31 -28.82 11.24
C ARG A 93 -18.10 -29.53 10.16
N ALA A 94 -17.79 -30.82 10.05
CA ALA A 94 -18.62 -31.77 9.37
C ALA A 94 -19.98 -31.87 10.08
N GLY A 95 -21.04 -31.89 9.28
CA GLY A 95 -22.30 -32.56 9.60
C GLY A 95 -23.22 -31.83 10.57
N GLU A 96 -24.20 -31.12 10.03
CA GLU A 96 -25.59 -31.43 10.37
C GLU A 96 -26.50 -30.98 9.22
N SER A 97 -26.70 -31.91 8.30
CA SER A 97 -27.82 -31.91 7.39
C SER A 97 -29.07 -32.23 8.20
N GLN A 98 -30.07 -31.34 8.22
CA GLN A 98 -31.44 -31.76 8.50
C GLN A 98 -32.37 -31.28 7.38
N SER A 99 -32.98 -32.29 6.79
CA SER A 99 -33.97 -32.33 5.71
C SER A 99 -35.37 -31.94 6.18
N ILE A 100 -36.10 -31.11 5.39
CA ILE A 100 -37.41 -31.38 4.73
C ILE A 100 -38.46 -32.13 5.63
N GLN A 101 -39.69 -31.70 5.98
CA GLN A 101 -40.84 -30.97 5.36
C GLN A 101 -42.05 -30.98 6.37
N PRO A 102 -43.35 -30.69 6.06
CA PRO A 102 -44.04 -29.52 5.45
C PRO A 102 -45.35 -29.08 6.19
N ALA A 103 -46.08 -28.13 5.56
CA ALA A 103 -47.53 -27.82 5.64
C ALA A 103 -48.02 -26.71 6.58
N ASP A 104 -48.51 -25.60 6.02
CA ASP A 104 -49.96 -25.31 6.00
C ASP A 104 -50.31 -24.11 5.09
N ALA A 105 -51.61 -24.00 4.79
CA ALA A 105 -52.18 -23.55 3.53
C ALA A 105 -52.50 -22.04 3.37
N ALA A 106 -52.62 -21.67 2.08
CA ALA A 106 -53.56 -20.72 1.46
C ALA A 106 -53.55 -19.22 1.85
N SER A 107 -53.17 -18.38 0.88
CA SER A 107 -54.06 -17.41 0.21
C SER A 107 -53.33 -16.69 -0.93
N GLY A 108 -54.02 -16.49 -2.05
CA GLY A 108 -53.41 -16.28 -3.36
C GLY A 108 -53.14 -14.83 -3.76
N GLN A 109 -52.12 -14.69 -4.62
CA GLN A 109 -51.99 -13.69 -5.68
C GLN A 109 -50.99 -14.22 -6.73
N PRO A 110 -51.25 -14.10 -8.05
CA PRO A 110 -50.28 -14.49 -9.06
C PRO A 110 -49.18 -13.43 -9.18
N SER A 111 -48.00 -13.72 -8.64
CA SER A 111 -46.79 -12.94 -8.84
C SER A 111 -46.28 -13.10 -10.28
N PRO A 112 -45.77 -12.04 -10.94
CA PRO A 112 -45.16 -12.17 -12.27
C PRO A 112 -43.94 -13.09 -12.22
N PRO A 113 -43.60 -13.78 -13.34
CA PRO A 113 -42.49 -14.72 -13.37
C PRO A 113 -41.18 -13.98 -13.02
N PRO A 114 -40.35 -14.53 -12.12
CA PRO A 114 -39.06 -13.92 -11.80
C PRO A 114 -38.21 -13.91 -13.06
N LEU A 115 -37.85 -12.71 -13.52
CA LEU A 115 -36.84 -12.54 -14.56
C LEU A 115 -35.57 -13.27 -14.12
N PRO A 116 -34.88 -14.00 -15.02
CA PRO A 116 -33.66 -14.69 -14.68
C PRO A 116 -32.63 -13.66 -14.22
N ILE A 117 -32.41 -13.57 -12.91
CA ILE A 117 -31.31 -12.84 -12.31
C ILE A 117 -30.05 -13.52 -12.84
N ARG A 118 -29.45 -12.95 -13.89
CA ARG A 118 -28.10 -13.28 -14.31
C ARG A 118 -27.20 -13.07 -13.11
N LYS A 119 -26.83 -14.16 -12.44
CA LYS A 119 -25.79 -14.14 -11.41
C LYS A 119 -24.61 -13.42 -12.06
N PRO A 120 -24.15 -12.28 -11.50
CA PRO A 120 -23.02 -11.58 -12.09
C PRO A 120 -21.88 -12.59 -12.18
N PHE A 121 -21.36 -12.76 -13.39
CA PHE A 121 -20.21 -13.62 -13.65
C PHE A 121 -19.07 -13.10 -12.77
N ARG A 122 -18.91 -13.69 -11.58
CA ARG A 122 -17.85 -13.31 -10.65
C ARG A 122 -16.57 -13.75 -11.33
N ARG A 123 -15.79 -12.77 -11.80
CA ARG A 123 -14.39 -13.03 -12.18
C ARG A 123 -13.76 -13.82 -11.02
N PRO A 124 -12.98 -14.88 -11.29
CA PRO A 124 -12.27 -15.56 -10.21
C PRO A 124 -11.46 -14.50 -9.48
N GLY A 125 -11.83 -14.24 -8.23
CA GLY A 125 -11.11 -13.29 -7.39
C GLY A 125 -9.72 -13.84 -7.12
N VAL A 126 -8.76 -12.95 -6.85
CA VAL A 126 -7.47 -13.39 -6.31
C VAL A 126 -7.73 -14.17 -5.02
N VAL A 127 -7.07 -15.30 -4.84
CA VAL A 127 -7.09 -16.07 -3.61
C VAL A 127 -5.65 -16.36 -3.25
N LEU A 128 -5.25 -15.98 -2.04
CA LEU A 128 -3.93 -16.27 -1.50
C LEU A 128 -3.97 -17.64 -0.83
N ASP A 129 -2.97 -18.46 -1.12
CA ASP A 129 -2.75 -19.72 -0.41
C ASP A 129 -2.53 -19.42 1.08
N PRO A 130 -3.06 -20.22 2.02
CA PRO A 130 -2.76 -20.07 3.44
C PRO A 130 -1.26 -20.10 3.79
N SER A 131 -0.42 -20.73 2.95
CA SER A 131 1.04 -20.72 3.06
C SER A 131 1.70 -19.43 2.55
N THR A 132 0.94 -18.54 1.91
CA THR A 132 1.47 -17.25 1.43
C THR A 132 1.93 -16.42 2.64
N PRO A 133 3.23 -16.08 2.73
CA PRO A 133 3.76 -15.33 3.86
C PRO A 133 3.07 -13.96 3.99
N GLU A 134 3.07 -13.43 5.21
CA GLU A 134 2.62 -12.05 5.44
C GLU A 134 3.53 -11.07 4.70
N PRO A 135 2.98 -9.93 4.20
CA PRO A 135 3.81 -8.95 3.51
C PRO A 135 4.80 -8.32 4.50
N LEU A 136 6.03 -8.11 4.03
CA LEU A 136 7.03 -7.31 4.71
C LEU A 136 6.76 -5.85 4.35
N ILE A 137 6.30 -5.05 5.32
CA ILE A 137 5.97 -3.64 5.08
C ILE A 137 6.88 -2.78 5.96
N VAL A 138 7.66 -1.92 5.31
CA VAL A 138 8.41 -0.82 5.93
C VAL A 138 7.78 0.50 5.54
N ALA A 139 7.93 1.52 6.37
CA ALA A 139 7.34 2.83 6.15
C ALA A 139 8.31 3.94 6.48
N SER A 140 8.24 5.03 5.73
CA SER A 140 8.96 6.25 6.07
C SER A 140 8.12 7.51 5.87
N ASP A 141 8.20 8.42 6.82
CA ASP A 141 7.56 9.73 6.76
C ASP A 141 8.27 10.70 7.71
N PRO A 142 8.72 11.88 7.25
CA PRO A 142 9.47 12.80 8.08
C PRO A 142 8.60 13.54 9.12
N PHE A 143 7.26 13.51 8.98
CA PHE A 143 6.38 14.31 9.81
C PHE A 143 5.33 13.51 10.59
N THR A 144 4.78 12.43 10.04
CA THR A 144 3.58 11.77 10.58
C THR A 144 3.86 10.40 11.21
N ALA A 145 5.12 10.08 11.49
CA ALA A 145 5.50 8.83 12.15
C ALA A 145 4.68 8.52 13.44
N PRO A 146 4.38 9.48 14.34
CA PRO A 146 3.54 9.18 15.51
C PRO A 146 2.11 8.75 15.15
N ALA A 147 1.47 9.41 14.17
CA ALA A 147 0.12 9.02 13.72
C ALA A 147 0.12 7.67 13.02
N TYR A 148 1.17 7.36 12.26
CA TYR A 148 1.38 6.07 11.62
C TYR A 148 1.48 4.96 12.66
N THR A 149 2.38 5.10 13.64
CA THR A 149 2.61 4.10 14.69
C THR A 149 1.36 3.87 15.52
N ALA A 150 0.65 4.94 15.89
CA ALA A 150 -0.60 4.84 16.66
C ALA A 150 -1.72 4.09 15.91
N ARG A 151 -1.74 4.14 14.58
CA ARG A 151 -2.77 3.49 13.75
C ARG A 151 -2.42 2.06 13.37
N THR A 152 -1.18 1.82 12.98
CA THR A 152 -0.74 0.55 12.36
C THR A 152 -0.02 -0.37 13.34
N SER A 153 0.36 0.13 14.52
CA SER A 153 1.24 -0.55 15.47
C SER A 153 2.59 -0.97 14.88
N ARG A 154 3.07 -0.26 13.84
CA ARG A 154 4.34 -0.50 13.15
C ARG A 154 5.26 0.72 13.24
N HIS A 155 6.57 0.49 13.20
CA HIS A 155 7.56 1.56 13.14
C HIS A 155 7.48 2.31 11.79
N CYS A 156 7.72 3.62 11.84
CA CYS A 156 7.86 4.48 10.66
C CYS A 156 9.16 5.27 10.80
N THR A 157 10.11 5.04 9.89
CA THR A 157 11.41 5.69 9.92
C THR A 157 11.24 7.16 9.47
N PRO A 158 11.77 8.15 10.21
CA PRO A 158 11.56 9.56 9.89
C PRO A 158 12.46 10.04 8.75
N LEU A 159 12.41 9.38 7.59
CA LEU A 159 13.17 9.76 6.39
C LEU A 159 12.36 10.74 5.53
N SER A 160 13.00 11.83 5.14
CA SER A 160 12.52 12.76 4.13
C SER A 160 12.81 12.28 2.71
N PHE A 161 12.27 12.97 1.70
CA PHE A 161 12.64 12.69 0.32
C PHE A 161 14.10 12.99 -0.01
N ALA A 162 14.72 13.95 0.69
CA ALA A 162 16.14 14.25 0.54
C ALA A 162 17.00 13.09 1.05
N ASP A 163 16.69 12.56 2.25
CA ASP A 163 17.42 11.41 2.81
C ASP A 163 17.34 10.19 1.88
N VAL A 164 16.15 9.92 1.31
CA VAL A 164 16.00 8.82 0.36
C VAL A 164 16.78 9.07 -0.93
N ALA A 165 16.79 10.30 -1.44
CA ALA A 165 17.59 10.68 -2.61
C ALA A 165 19.11 10.54 -2.36
N ASP A 166 19.54 10.75 -1.12
CA ASP A 166 20.94 10.54 -0.67
C ASP A 166 21.26 9.07 -0.38
N GLY A 167 20.30 8.17 -0.58
CA GLY A 167 20.49 6.73 -0.49
C GLY A 167 20.06 6.10 0.84
N CYS A 168 19.45 6.84 1.76
CA CYS A 168 18.88 6.26 2.96
C CYS A 168 17.68 5.34 2.62
N MET A 169 17.55 4.23 3.34
CA MET A 169 16.37 3.36 3.29
C MET A 169 15.98 2.91 4.70
N PRO A 170 14.69 2.62 4.93
CA PRO A 170 14.27 1.93 6.14
C PRO A 170 14.85 0.50 6.18
N SER A 171 15.19 0.04 7.38
CA SER A 171 15.68 -1.33 7.58
C SER A 171 14.56 -2.34 7.30
N LEU A 172 14.86 -3.38 6.51
CA LEU A 172 13.93 -4.46 6.16
C LEU A 172 13.90 -5.58 7.21
N VAL A 173 14.58 -5.41 8.35
CA VAL A 173 14.60 -6.42 9.41
C VAL A 173 13.22 -6.50 10.07
N ALA A 174 12.50 -7.57 9.74
CA ALA A 174 11.21 -7.90 10.32
C ALA A 174 11.38 -8.32 11.79
N GLY A 175 11.27 -7.38 12.72
CA GLY A 175 11.03 -7.69 14.12
C GLY A 175 11.91 -6.93 15.11
N ASP A 176 11.22 -6.43 16.14
CA ASP A 176 11.75 -6.07 17.46
C ASP A 176 12.35 -4.66 17.64
N GLU A 177 11.50 -3.63 17.59
CA GLU A 177 11.69 -2.41 18.39
C GLU A 177 10.63 -2.32 19.49
N GLY A 178 10.46 -3.43 20.24
CA GLY A 178 9.53 -3.56 21.37
C GLY A 178 10.22 -3.69 22.73
N ARG A 179 11.53 -3.45 22.84
CA ARG A 179 12.25 -3.45 24.12
C ARG A 179 12.96 -2.12 24.35
N SER A 180 12.25 -1.22 25.02
CA SER A 180 12.87 -0.12 25.75
C SER A 180 13.83 -0.68 26.81
N GLY A 181 15.12 -0.38 26.68
CA GLY A 181 16.15 -0.72 27.65
C GLY A 181 17.43 0.05 27.34
N ASP A 182 17.87 0.83 28.31
CA ASP A 182 18.96 1.81 28.26
C ASP A 182 20.32 1.32 27.73
N VAL A 183 20.97 2.21 26.96
CA VAL A 183 22.40 2.57 26.85
C VAL A 183 23.46 1.45 26.96
N ALA A 184 24.22 1.20 25.89
CA ALA A 184 25.68 1.39 25.85
C ALA A 184 26.32 0.86 24.55
N SER A 185 27.32 1.61 24.09
CA SER A 185 28.36 1.27 23.11
C SER A 185 28.70 -0.22 23.02
N GLY A 186 28.54 -0.79 21.83
CA GLY A 186 29.04 -2.11 21.47
C GLY A 186 28.94 -2.31 19.97
N GLU A 187 30.10 -2.31 19.33
CA GLU A 187 30.44 -2.85 18.00
C GLU A 187 29.25 -3.08 17.05
N ALA A 188 29.15 -2.20 16.04
CA ALA A 188 28.28 -2.42 14.89
C ALA A 188 28.56 -3.83 14.33
N PRO A 189 27.57 -4.75 14.32
CA PRO A 189 27.77 -5.99 13.62
C PRO A 189 27.97 -5.65 12.16
N ASP A 190 29.04 -6.22 11.59
CA ASP A 190 29.37 -6.23 10.17
C ASP A 190 28.21 -6.86 9.38
N ALA A 191 27.16 -6.07 9.20
CA ALA A 191 26.02 -6.42 8.39
C ALA A 191 26.40 -6.01 6.97
N THR A 192 27.12 -6.91 6.29
CA THR A 192 27.19 -6.96 4.83
C THR A 192 25.78 -7.25 4.29
N MET A 193 24.84 -6.33 4.52
CA MET A 193 23.48 -6.41 4.00
C MET A 193 23.57 -6.05 2.53
N MET A 194 23.53 -7.06 1.67
CA MET A 194 23.22 -6.84 0.27
C MET A 194 21.98 -5.94 0.16
N PRO A 195 21.92 -5.02 -0.81
CA PRO A 195 20.72 -4.23 -1.02
C PRO A 195 19.58 -5.20 -1.38
N GLN A 196 18.67 -5.42 -0.43
CA GLN A 196 17.42 -6.10 -0.74
C GLN A 196 16.60 -5.16 -1.63
N ILE A 197 16.35 -5.60 -2.86
CA ILE A 197 15.47 -4.91 -3.78
C ILE A 197 14.04 -5.05 -3.24
N ILE A 198 13.37 -3.92 -3.05
CA ILE A 198 12.00 -3.87 -2.57
C ILE A 198 11.07 -4.15 -3.75
N ASP A 199 10.12 -5.08 -3.59
CA ASP A 199 9.22 -5.43 -4.69
C ASP A 199 8.37 -4.22 -5.12
N MET A 200 7.85 -3.45 -4.15
CA MET A 200 7.02 -2.29 -4.44
C MET A 200 7.24 -1.11 -3.48
N VAL A 201 7.55 0.05 -4.05
CA VAL A 201 7.45 1.34 -3.37
C VAL A 201 6.10 1.96 -3.71
N VAL A 202 5.36 2.38 -2.70
CA VAL A 202 4.05 3.01 -2.86
C VAL A 202 4.09 4.39 -2.21
N SER A 203 3.72 5.44 -2.95
CA SER A 203 3.59 6.79 -2.40
C SER A 203 2.20 7.34 -2.70
N SER A 204 1.54 7.82 -1.65
CA SER A 204 0.19 8.40 -1.77
C SER A 204 0.22 9.90 -1.49
N PHE A 205 -0.29 10.70 -2.43
CA PHE A 205 -0.47 12.15 -2.30
C PHE A 205 0.78 12.99 -1.93
N ALA A 206 2.00 12.46 -1.98
CA ALA A 206 3.17 13.19 -1.44
C ALA A 206 4.20 13.65 -2.48
N LEU A 207 4.46 12.89 -3.55
CA LEU A 207 5.53 13.21 -4.52
C LEU A 207 5.38 14.57 -5.25
N HIS A 208 4.19 15.18 -5.20
CA HIS A 208 3.97 16.50 -5.79
C HIS A 208 4.57 17.65 -4.95
N LEU A 209 5.03 17.35 -3.73
CA LEU A 209 5.68 18.28 -2.83
C LEU A 209 7.16 18.49 -3.18
N CYS A 210 7.78 17.56 -3.91
CA CYS A 210 9.17 17.68 -4.36
C CYS A 210 9.32 18.75 -5.43
N THR A 211 10.45 19.47 -5.40
CA THR A 211 10.93 20.22 -6.56
C THR A 211 11.33 19.25 -7.69
N PRO A 212 11.41 19.70 -8.96
CA PRO A 212 11.79 18.82 -10.07
C PRO A 212 13.16 18.14 -9.91
N SER A 213 14.14 18.81 -9.29
CA SER A 213 15.48 18.27 -9.04
C SER A 213 15.47 17.22 -7.93
N GLU A 214 14.79 17.50 -6.81
CA GLU A 214 14.63 16.53 -5.72
C GLU A 214 13.88 15.29 -6.19
N LEU A 215 12.82 15.49 -6.99
CA LEU A 215 12.04 14.41 -7.57
C LEU A 215 12.90 13.51 -8.48
N PHE A 216 13.79 14.09 -9.29
CA PHE A 216 14.70 13.30 -10.13
C PHE A 216 15.63 12.44 -9.26
N ALA A 217 16.30 13.04 -8.29
CA ALA A 217 17.26 12.34 -7.43
C ALA A 217 16.56 11.21 -6.63
N LEU A 218 15.40 11.51 -6.04
CA LEU A 218 14.55 10.55 -5.35
C LEU A 218 14.17 9.37 -6.26
N LEU A 219 13.62 9.65 -7.45
CA LEU A 219 13.14 8.61 -8.35
C LEU A 219 14.28 7.76 -8.91
N TYR A 220 15.41 8.39 -9.24
CA TYR A 220 16.59 7.67 -9.70
C TYR A 220 17.07 6.69 -8.63
N GLU A 221 17.16 7.13 -7.38
CA GLU A 221 17.60 6.27 -6.29
C GLU A 221 16.60 5.14 -5.99
N LEU A 222 15.30 5.43 -5.98
CA LEU A 222 14.27 4.39 -5.84
C LEU A 222 14.31 3.35 -6.95
N SER A 223 14.67 3.74 -8.19
CA SER A 223 14.73 2.79 -9.31
C SER A 223 15.81 1.73 -9.11
N ARG A 224 16.89 2.05 -8.41
CA ARG A 224 17.97 1.10 -8.12
C ARG A 224 17.64 0.14 -6.98
N LYS A 225 16.57 0.42 -6.24
CA LYS A 225 16.22 -0.23 -4.97
C LYS A 225 14.85 -0.87 -4.98
N SER A 226 14.08 -0.71 -6.06
CA SER A 226 12.75 -1.27 -6.14
C SER A 226 12.31 -1.61 -7.55
N THR A 227 11.49 -2.65 -7.67
CA THR A 227 10.98 -3.14 -8.95
C THR A 227 9.79 -2.32 -9.44
N TRP A 228 8.89 -1.95 -8.53
CA TRP A 228 7.66 -1.22 -8.86
C TRP A 228 7.54 0.06 -8.06
N LEU A 229 7.12 1.14 -8.74
CA LEU A 229 6.69 2.38 -8.10
C LEU A 229 5.19 2.59 -8.37
N VAL A 230 4.41 2.76 -7.31
CA VAL A 230 2.96 3.00 -7.38
C VAL A 230 2.67 4.38 -6.80
N VAL A 231 2.16 5.31 -7.62
CA VAL A 231 1.83 6.67 -7.15
C VAL A 231 0.32 6.89 -7.18
N LEU A 232 -0.25 7.04 -5.98
CA LEU A 232 -1.67 7.27 -5.76
C LEU A 232 -1.89 8.77 -5.50
N ALA A 233 -2.26 9.51 -6.53
CA ALA A 233 -2.61 10.92 -6.38
C ALA A 233 -3.68 11.35 -7.40
N PRO A 234 -4.53 12.36 -7.08
CA PRO A 234 -5.66 12.75 -7.93
C PRO A 234 -5.27 13.80 -8.98
N HIS A 235 -4.09 14.41 -8.86
CA HIS A 235 -3.59 15.42 -9.81
C HIS A 235 -2.61 14.81 -10.82
N LYS A 236 -2.37 15.47 -11.95
CA LYS A 236 -1.44 14.99 -13.00
C LYS A 236 0.05 14.94 -12.58
N LYS A 237 0.44 15.57 -11.47
CA LYS A 237 1.82 15.59 -10.94
C LYS A 237 2.07 14.46 -9.93
N PRO A 238 3.28 13.91 -9.81
CA PRO A 238 4.51 14.27 -10.53
C PRO A 238 4.51 13.81 -12.00
N GLU A 239 5.29 14.49 -12.83
CA GLU A 239 5.64 14.08 -14.19
C GLU A 239 7.01 13.39 -14.16
N ILE A 240 7.05 12.10 -14.49
CA ILE A 240 8.29 11.30 -14.52
C ILE A 240 8.76 11.27 -15.98
N LYS A 241 9.97 11.78 -16.24
CA LYS A 241 10.52 11.88 -17.59
C LYS A 241 11.22 10.58 -18.01
N PRO A 242 11.30 10.30 -19.33
CA PRO A 242 12.18 9.26 -19.85
C PRO A 242 13.62 9.43 -19.33
N GLY A 243 14.28 8.32 -19.01
CA GLY A 243 15.65 8.30 -18.49
C GLY A 243 15.78 8.46 -16.96
N TRP A 244 14.68 8.62 -16.22
CA TRP A 244 14.69 8.69 -14.75
C TRP A 244 14.66 7.31 -14.06
N GLY A 245 14.95 6.24 -14.81
CA GLY A 245 14.95 4.86 -14.30
C GLY A 245 13.59 4.18 -14.24
N TRP A 246 12.55 4.78 -14.83
CA TRP A 246 11.17 4.28 -14.75
C TRP A 246 10.48 4.22 -16.11
N VAL A 247 9.70 3.17 -16.33
CA VAL A 247 8.79 3.04 -17.47
C VAL A 247 7.34 3.00 -17.00
N ARG A 248 6.46 3.75 -17.66
CA ARG A 248 5.05 3.84 -17.27
C ARG A 248 4.29 2.58 -17.71
N TRP A 249 3.54 1.99 -16.78
CA TRP A 249 2.89 0.70 -16.97
C TRP A 249 1.37 0.81 -17.12
N ASN A 250 0.83 0.18 -18.16
CA ASN A 250 -0.60 0.08 -18.39
C ASN A 250 -1.17 -1.16 -17.72
N ILE A 251 -1.83 -0.96 -16.57
CA ILE A 251 -2.42 -2.05 -15.80
C ILE A 251 -3.62 -2.74 -16.49
N THR A 252 -4.19 -2.19 -17.55
CA THR A 252 -5.33 -2.80 -18.25
C THR A 252 -4.86 -3.76 -19.33
N LYS A 253 -3.84 -3.36 -20.09
CA LYS A 253 -3.26 -4.18 -21.16
C LYS A 253 -2.04 -5.00 -20.71
N TRP A 254 -1.47 -4.64 -19.56
CA TRP A 254 -0.25 -5.23 -18.99
C TRP A 254 0.99 -5.04 -19.88
N GLU A 255 1.20 -3.80 -20.32
CA GLU A 255 2.29 -3.42 -21.23
C GLU A 255 2.80 -2.01 -20.88
N GLU A 256 3.98 -1.64 -21.38
CA GLU A 256 4.45 -0.26 -21.37
C GLU A 256 3.49 0.63 -22.16
N ALA A 257 2.91 1.64 -21.51
CA ALA A 257 2.06 2.62 -22.18
C ALA A 257 1.77 3.84 -21.31
N GLU A 258 1.48 4.96 -21.98
CA GLU A 258 1.11 6.21 -21.34
C GLU A 258 -0.39 6.19 -20.93
N VAL A 259 -0.71 5.79 -19.69
CA VAL A 259 -2.11 5.69 -19.20
C VAL A 259 -2.41 6.48 -17.93
N ARG A 260 -3.69 6.78 -17.67
CA ARG A 260 -4.12 7.61 -16.51
C ARG A 260 -3.77 7.03 -15.14
N LEU A 261 -3.72 5.70 -14.96
CA LEU A 261 -3.19 5.13 -13.72
C LEU A 261 -1.65 5.22 -13.73
N ARG A 262 -1.09 5.54 -12.58
CA ARG A 262 0.31 5.88 -12.41
C ARG A 262 1.03 4.80 -11.63
N VAL A 263 1.44 3.80 -12.39
CA VAL A 263 2.31 2.72 -11.97
C VAL A 263 3.51 2.71 -12.89
N TRP A 264 4.69 2.51 -12.35
CA TRP A 264 5.92 2.42 -13.11
C TRP A 264 6.70 1.17 -12.71
N LYS A 265 7.39 0.60 -13.69
CA LYS A 265 8.35 -0.48 -13.51
C LYS A 265 9.76 0.10 -13.59
N SER A 266 10.65 -0.34 -12.71
CA SER A 266 12.02 0.13 -12.72
C SER A 266 12.77 -0.41 -13.94
N LEU A 267 13.73 0.38 -14.42
CA LEU A 267 14.71 0.02 -15.44
C LEU A 267 16.09 -0.31 -14.85
N ASN A 268 16.28 -0.12 -13.54
CA ASN A 268 17.57 -0.16 -12.86
C ASN A 268 17.66 -1.19 -11.70
N SER A 269 16.59 -1.96 -11.47
CA SER A 269 16.49 -3.03 -10.45
C SER A 269 16.51 -4.42 -11.07
#